data_AF-A0A7R9G8Q6-F1
#
_entry.id   AF-A0A7R9G8Q6-F1
#
_cell.length_a   1.000
_cell.length_b   1.000
_cell.length_c   1.000
_cell.angle_alpha   90.00
_cell.angle_beta   90.00
_cell.angle_gamma   90.00
#
_symmetry.space_group_name_H-M   'P 1'
#
loop_
_entity.id
_entity.type
_entity.pdbx_description
1 polymer ?
#
loop_
_entity_poly.entity_id
_entity_poly.type
_entity_poly.pdbx_seq_one_letter_code
_entity_poly.pdbx_strand_id
1 'polypeptide(L)'
;MEHFRVCRFRDTVTGQFYGHTHYDDVQIFYDKDSQPFNVAYVGPSVTPFVGINPAYRVYTMDADTKPFDPTETHNSPGVLASSKPPCCGIICGRFAMPEVLDYTTHYLDLLSANAFDQPRWLELYSAKTAYKMDDLSPKSWSSWVSKLIWSNDAFQTHYRHFHRNSQFFRQCNDKECKRERLCTIVTADTSDPTPCLRIVAELERYYFLQGVQLPNTVLLGGR
;
A
#
# COMPACT_ATOMS: atom_id res chain seq x y z
N MET A 1 18.41 0.52 -6.04
CA MET A 1 19.34 -0.17 -5.10
C MET A 1 18.60 -0.81 -3.94
N GLU A 2 17.57 -0.15 -3.39
CA GLU A 2 16.74 -0.68 -2.30
C GLU A 2 16.01 -1.99 -2.66
N HIS A 3 15.24 -2.00 -3.76
CA HIS A 3 14.46 -3.17 -4.19
C HIS A 3 15.26 -4.48 -4.22
N PHE A 4 16.47 -4.45 -4.78
CA PHE A 4 17.36 -5.62 -4.81
C PHE A 4 17.70 -6.15 -3.40
N ARG A 5 17.99 -5.25 -2.46
CA ARG A 5 18.31 -5.64 -1.07
C ARG A 5 17.10 -6.21 -0.37
N VAL A 6 15.93 -5.57 -0.51
CA VAL A 6 14.69 -6.07 0.10
C VAL A 6 14.32 -7.43 -0.49
N CYS A 7 14.45 -7.64 -1.81
CA CYS A 7 14.20 -8.93 -2.45
C CYS A 7 15.13 -10.03 -1.94
N ARG A 8 16.43 -9.73 -1.77
CA ARG A 8 17.44 -10.67 -1.26
C ARG A 8 17.20 -11.10 0.18
N PHE A 9 16.60 -10.22 1.00
CA PHE A 9 16.32 -10.45 2.42
C PHE A 9 14.82 -10.46 2.72
N ARG A 10 13.99 -10.87 1.76
CA ARG A 10 12.51 -10.86 1.92
C ARG A 10 12.01 -11.76 3.04
N ASP A 11 12.78 -12.80 3.36
CA ASP A 11 12.51 -13.72 4.48
C ASP A 11 13.15 -13.23 5.80
N THR A 12 13.60 -11.96 5.86
CA THR A 12 14.18 -11.31 7.05
C THR A 12 13.56 -9.94 7.31
N VAL A 13 13.27 -9.16 6.26
CA VAL A 13 12.64 -7.85 6.36
C VAL A 13 11.13 -8.00 6.44
N THR A 14 10.56 -7.83 7.63
CA THR A 14 9.11 -8.01 7.87
C THR A 14 8.27 -6.74 7.86
N GLY A 15 8.90 -5.57 7.90
CA GLY A 15 8.21 -4.29 7.83
C GLY A 15 9.15 -3.19 7.36
N GLN A 16 8.63 -2.29 6.52
CA GLN A 16 9.31 -1.09 6.07
C GLN A 16 8.42 0.12 6.34
N PHE A 17 8.97 1.14 6.98
CA PHE A 17 8.24 2.34 7.42
C PHE A 17 8.95 3.59 6.93
N TYR A 18 8.23 4.39 6.15
CA TYR A 18 8.73 5.59 5.50
C TYR A 18 7.84 6.80 5.79
N GLY A 19 8.28 7.97 5.33
CA GLY A 19 7.53 9.22 5.40
C GLY A 19 7.83 10.09 4.18
N HIS A 20 8.17 11.36 4.39
CA HIS A 20 8.55 12.35 3.36
C HIS A 20 7.44 12.80 2.41
N THR A 21 6.58 11.90 1.91
CA THR A 21 5.51 12.26 0.96
C THR A 21 4.42 13.13 1.58
N HIS A 22 4.33 13.14 2.90
CA HIS A 22 3.27 13.74 3.71
C HIS A 22 1.90 13.04 3.60
N TYR A 23 1.67 12.21 2.59
CA TYR A 23 0.40 11.50 2.39
C TYR A 23 0.36 10.16 3.14
N ASP A 24 -0.85 9.66 3.36
CA ASP A 24 -1.11 8.33 3.92
C ASP A 24 -1.05 7.29 2.79
N ASP A 25 0.06 6.57 2.64
CA ASP A 25 0.30 5.75 1.45
C ASP A 25 0.96 4.40 1.77
N VAL A 26 0.97 3.52 0.77
CA VAL A 26 1.65 2.22 0.82
C VAL A 26 2.29 1.93 -0.53
N GLN A 27 3.43 1.23 -0.53
CA GLN A 27 4.10 0.79 -1.74
C GLN A 27 4.37 -0.72 -1.68
N ILE A 28 3.98 -1.44 -2.74
CA ILE A 28 4.10 -2.90 -2.83
C ILE A 28 5.32 -3.25 -3.67
N PHE A 29 6.14 -4.17 -3.16
CA PHE A 29 7.30 -4.70 -3.85
C PHE A 29 6.95 -5.99 -4.59
N TYR A 30 7.29 -6.05 -5.87
CA TYR A 30 7.09 -7.20 -6.74
C TYR A 30 8.43 -7.79 -7.19
N ASP A 31 8.52 -9.11 -7.28
CA ASP A 31 9.68 -9.77 -7.89
C ASP A 31 9.55 -9.78 -9.43
N LYS A 32 10.55 -10.37 -10.10
CA LYS A 32 10.60 -10.44 -11.57
C LYS A 32 9.45 -11.25 -12.18
N ASP A 33 8.84 -12.14 -11.39
CA ASP A 33 7.68 -12.95 -11.78
C ASP A 33 6.36 -12.25 -11.43
N SER A 34 6.44 -10.95 -11.07
CA SER A 34 5.30 -10.10 -10.68
C SER A 34 4.57 -10.58 -9.42
N GLN A 35 5.25 -11.31 -8.53
CA GLN A 35 4.72 -11.74 -7.25
C GLN A 35 5.01 -10.71 -6.15
N PRO A 36 3.99 -10.27 -5.38
CA PRO A 36 4.21 -9.35 -4.28
C PRO A 36 4.95 -10.04 -3.14
N PHE A 37 6.05 -9.46 -2.66
CA PHE A 37 6.88 -10.06 -1.61
C PHE A 37 7.13 -9.17 -0.39
N ASN A 38 6.88 -7.86 -0.48
CA ASN A 38 7.02 -6.95 0.66
C ASN A 38 6.12 -5.72 0.51
N VAL A 39 5.92 -4.98 1.59
CA VAL A 39 5.13 -3.73 1.62
C VAL A 39 5.87 -2.69 2.44
N ALA A 40 6.00 -1.50 1.86
CA ALA A 40 6.43 -0.29 2.52
C ALA A 40 5.21 0.54 2.95
N TYR A 41 5.12 0.83 4.23
CA TYR A 41 4.11 1.73 4.77
C TYR A 41 4.65 3.15 4.83
N VAL A 42 3.99 4.08 4.15
CA VAL A 42 4.35 5.50 4.16
C VAL A 42 3.41 6.20 5.14
N GLY A 43 3.96 6.63 6.26
CA GLY A 43 3.22 7.32 7.31
C GLY A 43 2.84 8.76 6.88
N PRO A 44 1.64 9.23 7.25
CA PRO A 44 1.26 10.60 6.98
C PRO A 44 2.07 11.59 7.84
N SER A 45 2.05 12.86 7.46
CA SER A 45 2.70 13.91 8.23
C SER A 45 1.80 14.54 9.28
N VAL A 46 2.43 14.95 10.39
CA VAL A 46 1.81 15.84 11.38
C VAL A 46 1.66 17.26 10.82
N THR A 47 2.54 17.68 9.92
CA THR A 47 2.41 19.01 9.30
C THR A 47 1.19 19.06 8.36
N PRO A 48 0.44 20.17 8.33
CA PRO A 48 -0.63 20.35 7.36
C PRO A 48 -0.15 20.79 5.97
N PHE A 49 1.17 20.84 5.74
CA PHE A 49 1.76 21.29 4.49
C PHE A 49 1.58 20.26 3.36
N VAL A 50 0.87 20.54 2.26
CA VAL A 50 -0.04 21.69 2.02
C VAL A 50 -1.47 21.19 1.90
N GLY A 51 -2.38 21.81 2.66
CA GLY A 51 -3.82 21.61 2.49
C GLY A 51 -4.31 20.25 2.96
N ILE A 52 -3.69 19.68 4.00
CA ILE A 52 -4.02 18.33 4.50
C ILE A 52 -4.10 18.34 6.04
N ASN A 53 -4.96 17.51 6.65
CA ASN A 53 -5.16 17.50 8.11
C ASN A 53 -4.00 16.81 8.84
N PRO A 54 -3.38 17.37 9.88
CA PRO A 54 -2.34 16.71 10.68
C PRO A 54 -2.74 15.28 11.04
N ALA A 55 -1.82 14.32 10.88
CA ALA A 55 -2.09 12.92 11.16
C ALA A 55 -0.88 12.20 11.76
N TYR A 56 -1.16 11.15 12.54
CA TYR A 56 -0.17 10.17 12.98
C TYR A 56 -0.73 8.76 12.81
N ARG A 57 0.14 7.76 12.80
CA ARG A 57 -0.24 6.35 12.64
C ARG A 57 0.33 5.51 13.76
N VAL A 58 -0.48 4.55 14.21
CA VAL A 58 -0.11 3.53 15.20
C VAL A 58 -0.17 2.17 14.51
N TYR A 59 0.90 1.39 14.62
CA TYR A 59 0.99 0.04 14.06
C TYR A 59 0.80 -0.99 15.17
N THR A 60 -0.04 -1.98 14.89
CA THR A 60 -0.15 -3.20 15.70
C THR A 60 0.74 -4.25 15.05
N MET A 61 1.72 -4.74 15.80
CA MET A 61 2.67 -5.75 15.32
C MET A 61 2.56 -7.02 16.16
N ASP A 62 2.88 -8.17 15.56
CA ASP A 62 3.03 -9.41 16.31
C ASP A 62 4.19 -9.24 17.31
N ALA A 63 3.94 -9.62 18.56
CA ALA A 63 4.97 -9.65 19.56
C ALA A 63 5.76 -10.95 19.38
N ASP A 64 7.09 -10.90 19.49
CA ASP A 64 7.94 -12.10 19.53
C ASP A 64 7.51 -13.00 20.71
N THR A 65 6.57 -13.91 20.47
CA THR A 65 5.96 -14.76 21.52
C THR A 65 6.45 -16.20 21.45
N LYS A 66 7.42 -16.52 20.61
CA LYS A 66 8.12 -17.81 20.69
C LYS A 66 9.35 -17.61 21.57
N PRO A 67 9.37 -18.14 22.82
CA PRO A 67 10.62 -18.24 23.56
C PRO A 67 11.62 -18.97 22.68
N PHE A 68 12.87 -18.52 22.70
CA PHE A 68 13.97 -19.35 22.23
C PHE A 68 13.86 -20.71 22.93
N ASP A 69 13.48 -21.74 22.17
CA ASP A 69 13.47 -23.12 22.65
C ASP A 69 14.84 -23.74 22.34
N PRO A 70 15.72 -23.93 23.34
CA PRO A 70 17.02 -24.54 23.13
C PRO A 70 16.92 -26.02 22.73
N THR A 71 15.71 -26.62 22.79
CA THR A 71 15.47 -28.04 22.58
C THR A 71 14.89 -28.37 21.20
N GLU A 72 14.56 -27.39 20.35
CA GLU A 72 14.31 -27.65 18.92
C GLU A 72 15.65 -27.95 18.22
N THR A 73 16.16 -29.17 18.42
CA THR A 73 17.32 -29.67 17.69
C THR A 73 16.97 -29.84 16.22
N HIS A 74 17.68 -29.09 15.39
CA HIS A 74 17.77 -29.26 13.95
C HIS A 74 18.11 -30.71 13.58
N ASN A 75 17.09 -31.53 13.29
CA ASN A 75 17.17 -32.77 12.51
C ASN A 75 15.76 -33.27 12.21
N SER A 76 15.13 -32.69 11.19
CA SER A 76 13.99 -33.34 10.51
C SER A 76 14.42 -33.71 9.10
N PRO A 77 14.66 -35.01 8.81
CA PRO A 77 14.80 -35.47 7.45
C PRO A 77 13.41 -35.47 6.81
N GLY A 78 13.17 -34.58 5.83
CA GLY A 78 11.94 -34.71 5.02
C GLY A 78 11.24 -33.46 4.51
N VAL A 79 11.87 -32.28 4.43
CA VAL A 79 11.26 -31.18 3.66
C VAL A 79 11.95 -31.10 2.31
N LEU A 80 11.27 -31.67 1.31
CA LEU A 80 11.61 -31.55 -0.11
C LEU A 80 11.87 -30.08 -0.44
N ALA A 81 13.01 -29.84 -1.09
CA ALA A 81 13.40 -28.55 -1.63
C ALA A 81 12.24 -27.96 -2.44
N SER A 82 11.57 -26.96 -1.88
CA SER A 82 10.68 -26.10 -2.64
C SER A 82 11.53 -25.34 -3.65
N SER A 83 11.23 -25.54 -4.92
CA SER A 83 11.79 -24.87 -6.09
C SER A 83 11.54 -23.35 -6.07
N LYS A 84 12.17 -22.61 -5.14
CA LYS A 84 12.08 -21.15 -5.07
C LYS A 84 13.16 -20.53 -5.99
N PRO A 85 12.80 -19.59 -6.89
CA PRO A 85 13.70 -18.95 -7.84
C PRO A 85 14.86 -18.18 -7.15
N PRO A 86 15.93 -17.81 -7.89
CA PRO A 86 17.32 -17.66 -7.39
C PRO A 86 17.61 -16.41 -6.54
N CYS A 87 16.64 -15.88 -5.79
CA CYS A 87 16.87 -14.75 -4.88
C CYS A 87 17.28 -15.17 -3.45
N CYS A 88 17.20 -16.46 -3.10
CA CYS A 88 17.51 -16.93 -1.74
C CYS A 88 18.40 -18.18 -1.76
N GLY A 89 19.62 -18.05 -1.26
CA GLY A 89 20.58 -19.15 -1.07
C GLY A 89 20.92 -19.41 0.39
N ILE A 90 20.08 -18.99 1.35
CA ILE A 90 20.32 -19.20 2.78
C ILE A 90 19.05 -19.75 3.43
N ILE A 91 19.19 -20.91 4.08
CA ILE A 91 18.16 -21.52 4.92
C ILE A 91 17.97 -20.60 6.13
N CYS A 92 16.87 -19.87 6.20
CA CYS A 92 16.48 -19.17 7.43
C CYS A 92 15.83 -20.19 8.37
N GLY A 93 16.41 -20.33 9.56
CA GLY A 93 15.86 -21.13 10.66
C GLY A 93 14.47 -20.63 11.08
N ARG A 94 13.76 -21.50 11.80
CA ARG A 94 12.33 -21.45 12.12
C ARG A 94 11.97 -20.40 13.18
N PHE A 95 12.37 -19.15 12.99
CA PHE A 95 11.89 -18.02 13.79
C PHE A 95 10.66 -17.41 13.10
N ALA A 96 9.52 -17.40 13.78
CA ALA A 96 8.39 -16.57 13.37
C ALA A 96 8.82 -15.12 13.54
N MET A 97 8.87 -14.37 12.44
CA MET A 97 9.31 -12.99 12.48
C MET A 97 8.12 -12.06 12.73
N PRO A 98 8.32 -10.91 13.39
CA PRO A 98 7.22 -10.01 13.74
C PRO A 98 6.60 -9.38 12.49
N GLU A 99 5.29 -9.52 12.32
CA GLU A 99 4.54 -9.00 11.18
C GLU A 99 3.65 -7.81 11.59
N VAL A 100 3.34 -6.92 10.63
CA VAL A 100 2.33 -5.87 10.86
C VAL A 100 0.94 -6.48 10.77
N LEU A 101 0.24 -6.53 11.90
CA LEU A 101 -1.09 -7.13 12.03
C LEU A 101 -2.20 -6.18 11.58
N ASP A 102 -2.07 -4.89 11.92
CA ASP A 102 -2.95 -3.81 11.47
C ASP A 102 -2.27 -2.45 11.67
N TYR A 103 -2.87 -1.38 11.17
CA TYR A 103 -2.55 -0.02 11.61
C TYR A 103 -3.78 0.87 11.68
N THR A 104 -3.74 1.84 12.58
CA THR A 104 -4.75 2.89 12.72
C THR A 104 -4.14 4.26 12.43
N THR A 105 -4.73 5.02 11.51
CA THR A 105 -4.37 6.42 11.29
C THR A 105 -5.33 7.30 12.10
N HIS A 106 -4.77 8.27 12.82
CA HIS A 106 -5.51 9.30 13.55
C HIS A 106 -5.23 10.66 12.91
N TYR A 107 -6.22 11.54 12.90
CA TYR A 107 -6.10 12.87 12.30
C TYR A 107 -6.74 13.95 13.18
N LEU A 108 -6.30 15.19 12.97
CA LEU A 108 -6.87 16.39 13.56
C LEU A 108 -7.62 17.16 12.47
N ASP A 109 -8.95 17.24 12.58
CA ASP A 109 -9.75 18.12 11.71
C ASP A 109 -9.44 19.58 12.05
N LEU A 110 -8.64 20.22 11.21
CA LEU A 110 -8.20 21.60 11.44
C LEU A 110 -9.33 22.61 11.39
N LEU A 111 -10.39 22.35 10.61
CA LEU A 111 -11.50 23.31 10.53
C LEU A 111 -12.26 23.33 11.82
N SER A 112 -12.63 22.15 12.31
CA SER A 112 -13.33 22.00 13.58
C SER A 112 -12.45 22.49 14.73
N ALA A 113 -11.16 22.11 14.75
CA ALA A 113 -10.23 22.54 15.79
C ALA A 113 -10.10 24.08 15.84
N ASN A 114 -9.96 24.74 14.68
CA ASN A 114 -9.83 26.19 14.61
C ASN A 114 -11.16 26.92 14.87
N ALA A 115 -12.29 26.35 14.47
CA ALA A 115 -13.61 26.95 14.69
C ALA A 115 -14.04 26.94 16.16
N PHE A 116 -13.64 25.88 16.90
CA PHE A 116 -14.04 25.69 18.30
C PHE A 116 -12.91 25.91 19.30
N ASP A 117 -11.69 26.24 18.85
CA ASP A 117 -10.46 26.32 19.66
C ASP A 117 -10.24 25.07 20.53
N GLN A 118 -10.55 23.90 19.97
CA GLN A 118 -10.52 22.62 20.66
C GLN A 118 -9.89 21.55 19.75
N PRO A 119 -8.57 21.36 19.83
CA PRO A 119 -7.91 20.33 19.04
C PRO A 119 -8.24 18.94 19.60
N ARG A 120 -8.95 18.12 18.80
CA ARG A 120 -9.27 16.73 19.13
C ARG A 120 -8.74 15.80 18.05
N TRP A 121 -7.90 14.86 18.45
CA TRP A 121 -7.45 13.77 17.58
C TRP A 121 -8.53 12.71 17.48
N LEU A 122 -8.93 12.39 16.26
CA LEU A 122 -9.95 11.40 15.93
C LEU A 122 -9.30 10.24 15.19
N GLU A 123 -9.76 9.02 15.44
CA GLU A 123 -9.41 7.89 14.58
C GLU A 123 -10.01 8.13 13.18
N LEU A 124 -9.16 8.07 12.16
CA LEU A 124 -9.59 8.15 10.77
C LEU A 124 -10.02 6.77 10.26
N TYR A 125 -9.16 5.76 10.43
CA TYR A 125 -9.44 4.38 10.04
C TYR A 125 -8.45 3.37 10.62
N SER A 126 -8.91 2.12 10.82
CA SER A 126 -8.09 0.89 10.83
C SER A 126 -8.00 0.32 9.41
N ALA A 127 -6.79 -0.08 8.97
CA ALA A 127 -6.56 -0.57 7.61
C ALA A 127 -7.39 -1.82 7.29
N LYS A 128 -7.33 -2.84 8.16
CA LYS A 128 -8.11 -4.08 7.97
C LYS A 128 -9.60 -3.82 7.90
N THR A 129 -10.10 -2.97 8.80
CA THR A 129 -11.54 -2.66 8.89
C THR A 129 -12.01 -1.88 7.67
N ALA A 130 -11.31 -0.80 7.29
CA ALA A 130 -11.71 0.04 6.17
C ALA A 130 -11.61 -0.67 4.83
N TYR A 131 -10.57 -1.50 4.65
CA TYR A 131 -10.28 -2.16 3.38
C TYR A 131 -10.83 -3.59 3.29
N LYS A 132 -11.48 -4.07 4.36
CA LYS A 132 -12.07 -5.41 4.45
C LYS A 132 -11.03 -6.48 4.11
N MET A 133 -9.89 -6.40 4.80
CA MET A 133 -8.74 -7.28 4.61
C MET A 133 -8.53 -8.16 5.84
N ASP A 134 -8.32 -9.46 5.62
CA ASP A 134 -8.09 -10.43 6.68
C ASP A 134 -6.67 -10.30 7.28
N ASP A 135 -5.70 -9.91 6.45
CA ASP A 135 -4.32 -9.64 6.83
C ASP A 135 -3.74 -8.49 5.98
N LEU A 136 -2.58 -7.98 6.40
CA LEU A 136 -1.83 -6.95 5.68
C LEU A 136 -0.63 -7.53 4.92
N SER A 137 -0.72 -8.79 4.48
CA SER A 137 0.33 -9.43 3.68
C SER A 137 0.51 -8.74 2.32
N PRO A 138 1.69 -8.86 1.68
CA PRO A 138 1.91 -8.32 0.33
C PRO A 138 0.87 -8.78 -0.69
N LYS A 139 0.40 -10.03 -0.57
CA LYS A 139 -0.63 -10.61 -1.43
C LYS A 139 -2.00 -9.94 -1.23
N SER A 140 -2.38 -9.70 0.03
CA SER A 140 -3.63 -9.04 0.37
C SER A 140 -3.63 -7.59 -0.11
N TRP A 141 -2.53 -6.85 0.07
CA TRP A 141 -2.37 -5.51 -0.50
C TRP A 141 -2.47 -5.50 -2.02
N SER A 142 -1.78 -6.42 -2.70
CA SER A 142 -1.85 -6.49 -4.17
C SER A 142 -3.26 -6.81 -4.66
N SER A 143 -3.98 -7.67 -3.94
CA SER A 143 -5.37 -8.03 -4.27
C SER A 143 -6.32 -6.86 -4.00
N TRP A 144 -6.08 -6.09 -2.94
CA TRP A 144 -6.81 -4.86 -2.62
C TRP A 144 -6.65 -3.79 -3.72
N VAL A 145 -5.44 -3.59 -4.26
CA VAL A 145 -5.24 -2.66 -5.40
C VAL A 145 -6.09 -3.06 -6.59
N SER A 146 -6.15 -4.34 -6.94
CA SER A 146 -7.04 -4.82 -8.01
C SER A 146 -8.52 -4.51 -7.72
N LYS A 147 -8.98 -4.63 -6.46
CA LYS A 147 -10.36 -4.24 -6.08
C LYS A 147 -10.63 -2.75 -6.33
N LEU A 148 -9.64 -1.87 -6.13
CA LEU A 148 -9.80 -0.43 -6.35
C LEU A 148 -10.06 -0.10 -7.83
N ILE A 149 -9.57 -0.91 -8.77
CA ILE A 149 -9.87 -0.75 -10.20
C ILE A 149 -11.37 -0.86 -10.43
N TRP A 150 -11.99 -1.91 -9.87
CA TRP A 150 -13.39 -2.29 -10.14
C TRP A 150 -14.43 -1.62 -9.24
N SER A 151 -14.02 -1.01 -8.12
CA SER A 151 -14.93 -0.31 -7.21
C SER A 151 -14.53 1.15 -7.02
N ASN A 152 -15.34 2.07 -7.56
CA ASN A 152 -15.13 3.50 -7.36
C ASN A 152 -15.25 3.89 -5.88
N ASP A 153 -16.22 3.33 -5.15
CA ASP A 153 -16.41 3.65 -3.73
C ASP A 153 -15.21 3.22 -2.88
N ALA A 154 -14.63 2.03 -3.16
CA ALA A 154 -13.41 1.60 -2.51
C ALA A 154 -12.23 2.53 -2.84
N PHE A 155 -12.11 2.93 -4.10
CA PHE A 155 -11.07 3.88 -4.52
C PHE A 155 -11.23 5.26 -3.86
N GLN A 156 -12.43 5.84 -3.84
CA GLN A 156 -12.69 7.13 -3.19
C GLN A 156 -12.48 7.06 -1.68
N THR A 157 -12.77 5.91 -1.06
CA THR A 157 -12.48 5.68 0.36
C THR A 157 -10.98 5.69 0.61
N HIS A 158 -10.20 4.96 -0.18
CA HIS A 158 -8.74 5.03 -0.11
C HIS A 158 -8.21 6.45 -0.37
N TYR A 159 -8.72 7.13 -1.39
CA TYR A 159 -8.27 8.48 -1.77
C TYR A 159 -8.54 9.52 -0.67
N ARG A 160 -9.67 9.40 0.04
CA ARG A 160 -9.94 10.21 1.24
C ARG A 160 -8.95 9.92 2.36
N HIS A 161 -8.56 8.65 2.56
CA HIS A 161 -7.56 8.29 3.56
C HIS A 161 -6.18 8.84 3.20
N PHE A 162 -5.78 8.72 1.93
CA PHE A 162 -4.54 9.27 1.38
C PHE A 162 -4.37 10.76 1.69
N HIS A 163 -5.46 11.54 1.62
CA HIS A 163 -5.51 12.97 1.95
C HIS A 163 -5.94 13.29 3.39
N ARG A 164 -6.00 12.28 4.28
CA ARG A 164 -6.37 12.39 5.70
C ARG A 164 -7.70 13.13 5.93
N ASN A 165 -8.71 12.82 5.11
CA ASN A 165 -10.02 13.46 5.13
C ASN A 165 -9.97 14.99 5.04
N SER A 166 -8.96 15.55 4.37
CA SER A 166 -8.90 16.98 4.10
C SER A 166 -10.07 17.40 3.20
N GLN A 167 -10.60 18.60 3.38
CA GLN A 167 -11.57 19.17 2.43
C GLN A 167 -10.91 19.91 1.27
N PHE A 168 -9.59 20.14 1.34
CA PHE A 168 -8.87 21.00 0.40
C PHE A 168 -8.19 20.21 -0.73
N PHE A 169 -8.30 18.88 -0.75
CA PHE A 169 -7.73 18.07 -1.82
C PHE A 169 -8.63 18.06 -3.06
N ARG A 170 -8.01 18.01 -4.25
CA ARG A 170 -8.73 17.86 -5.52
C ARG A 170 -9.34 16.46 -5.61
N GLN A 171 -10.65 16.37 -5.83
CA GLN A 171 -11.32 15.08 -6.05
C GLN A 171 -10.72 14.33 -7.25
N CYS A 172 -10.64 13.01 -7.13
CA CYS A 172 -10.06 12.13 -8.13
C CYS A 172 -11.16 11.39 -8.89
N ASN A 173 -11.74 12.06 -9.90
CA ASN A 173 -12.91 11.55 -10.63
C ASN A 173 -12.58 11.11 -12.07
N ASP A 174 -11.36 11.38 -12.55
CA ASP A 174 -10.92 11.05 -13.90
C ASP A 174 -10.01 9.81 -13.92
N LYS A 175 -9.91 9.20 -15.12
CA LYS A 175 -9.11 7.99 -15.37
C LYS A 175 -7.62 8.22 -15.05
N GLU A 176 -7.10 9.42 -15.30
CA GLU A 176 -5.68 9.69 -15.15
C GLU A 176 -5.28 9.78 -13.68
N CYS A 177 -6.06 10.49 -12.87
CA CYS A 177 -5.85 10.54 -11.43
C CYS A 177 -5.93 9.14 -10.81
N LYS A 178 -6.90 8.31 -11.23
CA LYS A 178 -7.01 6.92 -10.76
C LYS A 178 -5.81 6.08 -11.19
N ARG A 179 -5.36 6.22 -12.45
CA ARG A 179 -4.16 5.55 -12.97
C ARG A 179 -2.93 5.90 -12.14
N GLU A 180 -2.67 7.19 -11.94
CA GLU A 180 -1.50 7.66 -11.20
C GLU A 180 -1.49 7.12 -9.77
N ARG A 181 -2.62 7.24 -9.06
CA ARG A 181 -2.74 6.76 -7.68
C ARG A 181 -2.46 5.26 -7.57
N LEU A 182 -3.08 4.44 -8.42
CA LEU A 182 -2.89 2.99 -8.39
C LEU A 182 -1.47 2.59 -8.80
N CYS A 183 -0.88 3.27 -9.79
CA CYS A 183 0.49 3.01 -10.20
C CYS A 183 1.51 3.33 -9.12
N THR A 184 1.34 4.43 -8.37
CA THR A 184 2.24 4.75 -7.25
C THR A 184 2.23 3.66 -6.18
N ILE A 185 1.06 3.06 -5.89
CA ILE A 185 0.96 1.99 -4.88
C ILE A 185 1.74 0.74 -5.30
N VAL A 186 1.75 0.39 -6.58
CA VAL A 186 2.42 -0.84 -7.06
C VAL A 186 3.87 -0.64 -7.48
N THR A 187 4.38 0.60 -7.45
CA THR A 187 5.71 0.96 -7.96
C THR A 187 6.64 1.33 -6.82
N ALA A 188 7.18 0.32 -6.12
CA ALA A 188 8.26 0.51 -5.15
C ALA A 188 9.66 0.62 -5.81
N ASP A 189 9.84 0.05 -7.00
CA ASP A 189 11.03 0.24 -7.82
C ASP A 189 10.69 1.08 -9.05
N THR A 190 11.13 2.34 -9.05
CA THR A 190 10.87 3.27 -10.15
C THR A 190 11.54 2.87 -11.47
N SER A 191 12.49 1.92 -11.45
CA SER A 191 13.14 1.41 -12.65
C SER A 191 12.38 0.26 -13.32
N ASP A 192 11.41 -0.35 -12.63
CA ASP A 192 10.55 -1.41 -13.17
C ASP A 192 9.12 -0.90 -13.43
N PRO A 193 8.74 -0.64 -14.70
CA PRO A 193 7.40 -0.19 -15.03
C PRO A 193 6.36 -1.32 -15.02
N THR A 194 6.78 -2.59 -14.93
CA THR A 194 5.93 -3.77 -15.14
C THR A 194 4.72 -3.80 -14.21
N PRO A 195 4.82 -3.52 -12.89
CA PRO A 195 3.67 -3.54 -12.01
C PRO A 195 2.59 -2.51 -12.40
N CYS A 196 3.00 -1.29 -12.75
CA CYS A 196 2.08 -0.25 -13.20
C CYS A 196 1.47 -0.59 -14.57
N LEU A 197 2.23 -1.14 -15.52
CA LEU A 197 1.70 -1.54 -16.83
C LEU A 197 0.58 -2.59 -16.71
N ARG A 198 0.70 -3.53 -15.76
CA ARG A 198 -0.37 -4.50 -15.45
C ARG A 198 -1.64 -3.81 -14.96
N ILE A 199 -1.50 -2.86 -14.05
CA ILE A 199 -2.63 -2.07 -13.52
C ILE A 199 -3.27 -1.24 -14.64
N VAL A 200 -2.48 -0.60 -15.50
CA VAL A 200 -2.98 0.18 -16.65
C VAL A 200 -3.81 -0.69 -17.58
N ALA A 201 -3.29 -1.87 -17.96
CA ALA A 201 -4.00 -2.79 -18.83
C ALA A 201 -5.34 -3.25 -18.24
N GLU A 202 -5.41 -3.49 -16.93
CA GLU A 202 -6.65 -3.87 -16.25
C GLU A 202 -7.62 -2.67 -16.12
N LEU A 203 -7.10 -1.48 -15.84
CA LEU A 203 -7.88 -0.24 -15.77
C LEU A 203 -8.50 0.10 -17.13
N GLU A 204 -7.77 -0.10 -18.22
CA GLU A 204 -8.29 0.06 -19.58
C GLU A 204 -9.44 -0.89 -19.88
N ARG A 205 -9.34 -2.15 -19.47
CA ARG A 205 -10.45 -3.12 -19.57
C ARG A 205 -11.66 -2.67 -18.77
N TYR A 206 -11.46 -2.20 -17.54
CA TYR A 206 -12.56 -1.68 -16.72
C TYR A 206 -13.31 -0.54 -17.42
N TYR A 207 -12.60 0.49 -17.89
CA TYR A 207 -13.24 1.62 -18.57
C TYR A 207 -13.88 1.24 -19.90
N PHE A 208 -13.28 0.32 -20.64
CA PHE A 208 -13.87 -0.24 -21.86
C PHE A 208 -15.22 -0.91 -21.58
N LEU A 209 -15.31 -1.73 -20.53
CA LEU A 209 -16.54 -2.43 -20.15
C LEU A 209 -17.64 -1.51 -19.63
N GLN A 210 -17.28 -0.36 -19.04
CA GLN A 210 -18.23 0.63 -18.53
C GLN A 210 -18.85 1.51 -19.64
N GLY A 211 -18.47 1.34 -20.91
CA GLY A 211 -19.08 2.06 -22.03
C GLY A 211 -18.82 3.57 -22.02
N VAL A 212 -17.77 4.03 -21.34
CA VAL A 212 -17.37 5.44 -21.36
C VAL A 212 -16.68 5.71 -22.71
N GLN A 213 -17.44 6.27 -23.64
CA GLN A 213 -16.94 6.78 -24.90
C GLN A 213 -16.03 7.98 -24.62
N LEU A 214 -14.80 7.96 -25.12
CA LEU A 214 -13.90 9.13 -25.06
C LEU A 214 -14.66 10.35 -25.61
N PRO A 215 -14.57 11.55 -24.98
CA PRO A 215 -15.00 12.74 -25.68
C PRO A 215 -14.24 12.77 -27.00
N ASN A 216 -14.98 12.78 -28.10
CA ASN A 216 -14.44 12.93 -29.45
C ASN A 216 -13.37 14.01 -29.37
N THR A 217 -12.13 13.65 -29.69
CA THR A 217 -11.12 14.63 -30.04
C THR A 217 -11.78 15.49 -31.09
N VAL A 218 -12.12 16.73 -30.73
CA VAL A 218 -12.37 17.76 -31.71
C VAL A 218 -11.05 17.84 -32.46
N LEU A 219 -11.01 17.15 -33.61
CA LEU A 219 -10.12 17.51 -34.68
C LEU A 219 -10.40 19.00 -34.87
N LEU A 220 -9.49 19.84 -34.39
CA LEU A 220 -9.43 21.23 -34.79
C LEU A 220 -9.22 21.19 -36.31
N GLY A 221 -10.35 21.23 -37.01
CA GLY A 221 -10.44 21.53 -38.43
C GLY A 221 -9.74 22.86 -38.66
N GLY A 222 -8.94 22.89 -39.71
CA GLY A 222 -8.08 24.01 -40.01
C GLY A 222 -8.78 25.28 -40.50
N ARG A 223 -7.87 26.22 -40.80
CA ARG A 223 -7.98 27.62 -41.20
C ARG A 223 -8.01 28.61 -40.05
#